data_AF-A0A2H0JB16-F1
#
_entry.id   AF-A0A2H0JB16-F1
#
_cell.length_a   1.000
_cell.length_b   1.000
_cell.length_c   1.000
_cell.angle_alpha   90.00
_cell.angle_beta   90.00
_cell.angle_gamma   90.00
#
_symmetry.space_group_name_H-M   'P 1'
#
loop_
_entity.id
_entity.type
_entity.pdbx_description
1 polymer ?
#
loop_
_entity_poly.entity_id
_entity_poly.type
_entity_poly.pdbx_seq_one_letter_code
_entity_poly.pdbx_strand_id
1 'polypeptide(L)'
;STTLADGGSAATAGLASNYSLAAGQTATAHITPAPLTLTSGDGSRHYGDANPAVATTLGGFVGNETLATSGVTGSGASATSATLLSPVGSYAITPTVGTLSAQNYAFRNFVDGNLVVTPRPLTVAADNVVRLTGEPDPNPFQFSTGQGGLVNGDALASVSIVSPAASASATGGNVLNLVPSLATFASGLASNYAISYVDGYLLVLPKPADLAKDNQGSSNEAFYLQLDPAQIKTVDDELHNQQAQILASQPSAAPSARDTADRPVARAQRSPEDMRRVAQQLTQTAQLDSAAVIATLRSAPLLLWQPSLPPQLLQLLGRNE
;
A
#
# COMPACT_ATOMS: atom_id res chain seq x y z
N SER A 1 -19.14 -10.21 52.70
CA SER A 1 -18.71 -10.57 54.06
C SER A 1 -18.62 -12.07 54.11
N THR A 2 -17.49 -12.61 54.55
CA THR A 2 -17.37 -14.06 54.83
C THR A 2 -17.50 -14.24 56.33
N THR A 3 -18.42 -15.09 56.75
CA THR A 3 -18.57 -15.51 58.15
C THR A 3 -17.50 -16.56 58.43
N LEU A 4 -16.61 -16.28 59.38
CA LEU A 4 -15.68 -17.27 59.89
C LEU A 4 -16.39 -18.01 61.03
N ALA A 5 -16.56 -19.33 60.92
CA ALA A 5 -17.17 -20.17 61.95
C ALA A 5 -16.17 -21.24 62.41
N ASP A 6 -16.16 -21.54 63.71
CA ASP A 6 -15.49 -22.75 64.19
C ASP A 6 -16.37 -23.98 63.86
N GLY A 7 -15.72 -25.09 63.49
CA GLY A 7 -16.34 -26.41 63.48
C GLY A 7 -17.63 -26.59 62.67
N GLY A 8 -17.55 -26.75 61.34
CA GLY A 8 -18.68 -27.29 60.57
C GLY A 8 -18.48 -27.29 59.05
N SER A 9 -18.64 -28.46 58.43
CA SER A 9 -18.57 -28.68 56.98
C SER A 9 -19.61 -27.87 56.19
N ALA A 10 -19.20 -26.81 55.50
CA ALA A 10 -19.84 -26.33 54.27
C ALA A 10 -18.95 -25.32 53.53
N ALA A 11 -18.93 -25.43 52.20
CA ALA A 11 -17.93 -24.95 51.24
C ALA A 11 -17.85 -23.43 51.00
N THR A 12 -18.06 -22.57 52.02
CA THR A 12 -18.00 -21.09 51.84
C THR A 12 -17.41 -20.31 53.01
N ALA A 13 -16.84 -20.98 54.03
CA ALA A 13 -16.18 -20.30 55.15
C ALA A 13 -14.66 -20.29 54.95
N GLY A 14 -14.03 -19.11 55.09
CA GLY A 14 -12.57 -19.00 55.16
C GLY A 14 -12.03 -19.77 56.37
N LEU A 15 -10.90 -20.46 56.23
CA LEU A 15 -10.29 -21.23 57.31
C LEU A 15 -9.82 -20.30 58.43
N ALA A 16 -10.52 -20.30 59.56
CA ALA A 16 -10.16 -19.55 60.76
C ALA A 16 -9.09 -20.28 61.61
N SER A 17 -8.37 -21.26 61.06
CA SER A 17 -7.47 -22.14 61.81
C SER A 17 -6.33 -21.43 62.55
N ASN A 18 -6.07 -20.15 62.23
CA ASN A 18 -5.10 -19.30 62.93
C ASN A 18 -5.73 -18.38 63.99
N TYR A 19 -7.04 -18.49 64.25
CA TYR A 19 -7.79 -17.63 65.17
C TYR A 19 -8.64 -18.47 66.14
N SER A 20 -8.68 -18.11 67.42
CA SER A 20 -9.66 -18.67 68.39
C SER A 20 -10.87 -17.75 68.48
N LEU A 21 -12.06 -18.23 68.11
CA LEU A 21 -13.32 -17.52 68.31
C LEU A 21 -14.01 -18.06 69.57
N ALA A 22 -14.53 -17.18 70.43
CA ALA A 22 -15.26 -17.60 71.62
C ALA A 22 -16.65 -18.16 71.24
N ALA A 23 -17.11 -19.19 71.96
CA ALA A 23 -18.39 -19.85 71.69
C ALA A 23 -19.55 -18.84 71.67
N GLY A 24 -20.34 -18.86 70.59
CA GLY A 24 -21.49 -17.98 70.39
C GLY A 24 -21.17 -16.61 69.75
N GLN A 25 -19.90 -16.31 69.46
CA GLN A 25 -19.52 -15.06 68.78
C GLN A 25 -19.47 -15.25 67.25
N THR A 26 -19.88 -14.22 66.51
CA THR A 26 -19.63 -14.10 65.07
C THR A 26 -18.55 -13.07 64.82
N ALA A 27 -17.63 -13.36 63.90
CA ALA A 27 -16.65 -12.42 63.39
C ALA A 27 -16.91 -12.16 61.90
N THR A 28 -17.06 -10.88 61.55
CA THR A 28 -17.24 -10.46 60.15
C THR A 28 -15.92 -9.91 59.63
N ALA A 29 -15.35 -10.57 58.62
CA ALA A 29 -14.22 -10.03 57.89
C ALA A 29 -14.70 -9.17 56.70
N HIS A 30 -14.23 -7.92 56.66
CA HIS A 30 -14.35 -7.06 55.49
C HIS A 30 -13.09 -7.21 54.63
N ILE A 31 -13.18 -8.04 53.60
CA ILE A 31 -12.09 -8.21 52.63
C ILE A 31 -12.33 -7.20 51.51
N THR A 32 -11.40 -6.25 51.36
CA THR A 32 -11.43 -5.30 50.24
C THR A 32 -10.86 -5.99 49.00
N PRO A 33 -11.57 -5.98 47.85
CA PRO A 33 -11.04 -6.54 46.61
C PRO A 33 -9.70 -5.91 46.23
N ALA A 34 -8.72 -6.73 45.87
CA ALA A 34 -7.41 -6.27 45.42
C ALA A 34 -7.52 -5.58 44.04
N PRO A 35 -6.77 -4.51 43.77
CA PRO A 35 -6.83 -3.84 42.47
C PRO A 35 -6.14 -4.68 41.39
N LEU A 36 -6.79 -4.83 40.23
CA LEU A 36 -6.17 -5.29 38.99
C LEU A 36 -5.96 -4.12 38.03
N THR A 37 -4.91 -4.28 37.22
CA THR A 37 -4.60 -3.42 36.09
C THR A 37 -5.02 -4.10 34.80
N LEU A 38 -5.89 -3.46 34.02
CA LEU A 38 -6.29 -3.88 32.69
C LEU A 38 -5.49 -3.07 31.66
N THR A 39 -4.72 -3.76 30.83
CA THR A 39 -3.85 -3.14 29.82
C THR A 39 -4.33 -3.53 28.44
N SER A 40 -4.52 -2.55 27.55
CA SER A 40 -4.73 -2.83 26.12
C SER A 40 -3.39 -2.99 25.42
N GLY A 41 -3.32 -3.86 24.42
CA GLY A 41 -2.14 -3.95 23.55
C GLY A 41 -2.05 -2.78 22.57
N ASP A 42 -0.98 -2.78 21.77
CA ASP A 42 -0.81 -1.85 20.66
C ASP A 42 -1.36 -2.42 19.35
N GLY A 43 -1.60 -1.54 18.37
CA GLY A 43 -2.03 -1.91 17.04
C GLY A 43 -1.43 -1.03 15.96
N SER A 44 -1.49 -1.49 14.71
CA SER A 44 -1.17 -0.64 13.55
C SER A 44 -2.10 -0.96 12.38
N ARG A 45 -2.29 0.02 11.51
CA ARG A 45 -2.99 -0.13 10.23
C ARG A 45 -2.53 0.92 9.23
N HIS A 46 -2.86 0.75 7.95
CA HIS A 46 -2.75 1.85 7.00
C HIS A 46 -3.96 2.77 7.06
N TYR A 47 -3.78 4.00 6.58
CA TYR A 47 -4.89 4.91 6.33
C TYR A 47 -5.97 4.24 5.46
N GLY A 48 -7.24 4.41 5.83
CA GLY A 48 -8.39 3.76 5.18
C GLY A 48 -8.62 2.28 5.50
N ASP A 49 -7.73 1.60 6.25
CA ASP A 49 -8.02 0.24 6.75
C ASP A 49 -8.86 0.27 8.03
N ALA A 50 -9.56 -0.84 8.29
CA ALA A 50 -10.27 -1.04 9.55
C ALA A 50 -9.30 -1.12 10.74
N ASN A 51 -9.77 -0.73 11.93
CA ASN A 51 -8.99 -0.86 13.14
C ASN A 51 -8.72 -2.35 13.45
N PRO A 52 -7.49 -2.71 13.87
CA PRO A 52 -7.18 -4.08 14.26
C PRO A 52 -7.93 -4.45 15.56
N ALA A 53 -8.27 -5.73 15.70
CA ALA A 53 -8.70 -6.26 16.99
C ALA A 53 -7.49 -6.41 17.91
N VAL A 54 -7.55 -5.78 19.08
CA VAL A 54 -6.43 -5.76 20.04
C VAL A 54 -6.89 -6.35 21.37
N ALA A 55 -6.16 -7.37 21.83
CA ALA A 55 -6.45 -8.05 23.09
C ALA A 55 -6.08 -7.20 24.31
N THR A 56 -6.70 -7.52 25.45
CA THR A 56 -6.35 -6.94 26.75
C THR A 56 -5.64 -7.97 27.62
N THR A 57 -4.85 -7.50 28.58
CA THR A 57 -4.18 -8.34 29.58
C THR A 57 -4.46 -7.82 30.99
N LEU A 58 -4.49 -8.73 31.96
CA LEU A 58 -4.67 -8.41 33.38
C LEU A 58 -3.38 -8.66 34.15
N GLY A 59 -3.01 -7.69 34.99
CA GLY A 59 -1.87 -7.78 35.90
C GLY A 59 -2.23 -7.31 37.31
N GLY A 60 -1.40 -7.68 38.29
CA GLY A 60 -1.61 -7.35 39.71
C GLY A 60 -2.29 -8.44 40.53
N PHE A 61 -2.30 -9.68 40.05
CA PHE A 61 -2.72 -10.83 40.86
C PHE A 61 -1.85 -10.96 42.13
N VAL A 62 -2.48 -11.36 43.23
CA VAL A 62 -1.86 -11.46 44.55
C VAL A 62 -1.29 -12.86 44.78
N GLY A 63 -0.12 -12.95 45.40
CA GLY A 63 0.54 -14.22 45.68
C GLY A 63 0.93 -14.96 44.40
N ASN A 64 0.55 -16.24 44.32
CA ASN A 64 0.80 -17.10 43.15
C ASN A 64 -0.44 -17.26 42.25
N GLU A 65 -1.43 -16.38 42.40
CA GLU A 65 -2.64 -16.45 41.59
C GLU A 65 -2.38 -16.05 40.13
N THR A 66 -3.12 -16.69 39.23
CA THR A 66 -3.15 -16.39 37.80
C THR A 66 -4.58 -16.10 37.36
N LEU A 67 -4.78 -15.69 36.10
CA LEU A 67 -6.14 -15.53 35.55
C LEU A 67 -6.98 -16.80 35.75
N ALA A 68 -6.38 -17.99 35.61
CA ALA A 68 -7.08 -19.27 35.74
C ALA A 68 -7.46 -19.63 37.18
N THR A 69 -6.77 -19.09 38.19
CA THR A 69 -6.98 -19.47 39.60
C THR A 69 -7.58 -18.36 40.46
N SER A 70 -7.59 -17.12 39.97
CA SER A 70 -8.05 -15.92 40.69
C SER A 70 -9.57 -15.76 40.79
N GLY A 71 -10.33 -16.58 40.07
CA GLY A 71 -11.79 -16.45 39.98
C GLY A 71 -12.27 -15.27 39.12
N VAL A 72 -11.36 -14.61 38.38
CA VAL A 72 -11.73 -13.66 37.34
C VAL A 72 -12.31 -14.41 36.14
N THR A 73 -13.42 -13.93 35.61
CA THR A 73 -14.10 -14.49 34.43
C THR A 73 -14.39 -13.40 33.40
N GLY A 74 -14.77 -13.79 32.18
CA GLY A 74 -15.06 -12.85 31.09
C GLY A 74 -13.81 -12.38 30.36
N SER A 75 -13.96 -11.33 29.56
CA SER A 75 -12.89 -10.76 28.74
C SER A 75 -12.96 -9.24 28.71
N GLY A 76 -11.80 -8.59 28.84
CA GLY A 76 -11.69 -7.14 28.61
C GLY A 76 -11.84 -6.84 27.13
N ALA A 77 -12.27 -5.62 26.81
CA ALA A 77 -12.38 -5.14 25.44
C ALA A 77 -11.53 -3.90 25.24
N SER A 78 -11.15 -3.62 24.01
CA SER A 78 -10.33 -2.46 23.63
C SER A 78 -11.16 -1.54 22.75
N ALA A 79 -11.10 -0.23 23.00
CA ALA A 79 -11.79 0.78 22.21
C ALA A 79 -10.82 1.87 21.75
N THR A 80 -11.04 2.42 20.56
CA THR A 80 -10.30 3.59 20.06
C THR A 80 -11.28 4.54 19.38
N SER A 81 -11.01 5.84 19.47
CA SER A 81 -11.76 6.86 18.73
C SER A 81 -11.35 6.96 17.27
N ALA A 82 -10.25 6.30 16.87
CA ALA A 82 -9.83 6.27 15.48
C ALA A 82 -10.90 5.60 14.61
N THR A 83 -11.16 6.17 13.44
CA THR A 83 -12.09 5.63 12.44
C THR A 83 -11.36 5.39 11.13
N LEU A 84 -12.01 4.78 10.13
CA LEU A 84 -11.46 4.63 8.78
C LEU A 84 -10.92 5.94 8.17
N LEU A 85 -11.49 7.09 8.57
CA LEU A 85 -11.12 8.43 8.10
C LEU A 85 -10.00 9.09 8.92
N SER A 86 -9.63 8.53 10.07
CA SER A 86 -8.59 9.09 10.92
C SER A 86 -7.26 9.19 10.15
N PRO A 87 -6.65 10.40 10.05
CA PRO A 87 -5.38 10.61 9.36
C PRO A 87 -4.23 9.76 9.91
N VAL A 88 -3.10 9.80 9.21
CA VAL A 88 -1.85 9.24 9.73
C VAL A 88 -1.49 9.88 11.07
N GLY A 89 -1.17 9.05 12.06
CA GLY A 89 -0.93 9.51 13.43
C GLY A 89 -1.03 8.40 14.47
N SER A 90 -1.02 8.82 15.73
CA SER A 90 -1.09 7.95 16.91
C SER A 90 -2.41 8.17 17.64
N TYR A 91 -3.08 7.08 18.01
CA TYR A 91 -4.38 7.11 18.66
C TYR A 91 -4.40 6.18 19.86
N ALA A 92 -4.95 6.64 20.99
CA ALA A 92 -5.10 5.79 22.16
C ALA A 92 -6.04 4.60 21.88
N ILE A 93 -5.68 3.45 22.43
CA ILE A 93 -6.54 2.28 22.56
C ILE A 93 -6.83 2.10 24.04
N THR A 94 -8.00 2.56 24.47
CA THR A 94 -8.39 2.52 25.87
C THR A 94 -9.03 1.16 26.19
N PRO A 95 -8.52 0.41 27.18
CA PRO A 95 -9.16 -0.80 27.62
C PRO A 95 -10.47 -0.49 28.36
N THR A 96 -11.43 -1.39 28.23
CA THR A 96 -12.72 -1.36 28.90
C THR A 96 -12.94 -2.71 29.59
N VAL A 97 -13.64 -2.69 30.71
CA VAL A 97 -13.92 -3.89 31.52
C VAL A 97 -14.63 -4.97 30.69
N GLY A 98 -15.42 -4.60 29.69
CA GLY A 98 -16.10 -5.55 28.83
C GLY A 98 -17.02 -6.46 29.66
N THR A 99 -16.77 -7.76 29.61
CA THR A 99 -17.51 -8.77 30.39
C THR A 99 -16.75 -9.26 31.62
N LEU A 100 -15.63 -8.61 31.97
CA LEU A 100 -14.81 -9.02 33.11
C LEU A 100 -15.59 -8.92 34.43
N SER A 101 -15.48 -9.96 35.23
CA SER A 101 -16.11 -10.05 36.54
C SER A 101 -15.22 -10.80 37.52
N ALA A 102 -15.18 -10.33 38.75
CA ALA A 102 -14.38 -10.92 39.82
C ALA A 102 -14.97 -10.57 41.20
N GLN A 103 -14.83 -11.47 42.17
CA GLN A 103 -15.27 -11.24 43.56
C GLN A 103 -14.14 -10.70 44.45
N ASN A 104 -12.93 -11.21 44.26
CA ASN A 104 -11.75 -10.86 45.08
C ASN A 104 -10.91 -9.72 44.49
N TYR A 105 -11.28 -9.24 43.31
CA TYR A 105 -10.52 -8.24 42.55
C TYR A 105 -11.42 -7.12 42.04
N ALA A 106 -10.85 -5.92 41.91
CA ALA A 106 -11.49 -4.75 41.30
C ALA A 106 -10.62 -4.19 40.17
N PHE A 107 -11.18 -4.00 38.98
CA PHE A 107 -10.48 -3.40 37.85
C PHE A 107 -10.40 -1.88 38.05
N ARG A 108 -9.27 -1.40 38.59
CA ARG A 108 -9.11 0.01 38.99
C ARG A 108 -8.13 0.79 38.15
N ASN A 109 -7.12 0.11 37.60
CA ASN A 109 -6.08 0.75 36.80
C ASN A 109 -6.27 0.33 35.34
N PHE A 110 -6.22 1.31 34.45
CA PHE A 110 -6.35 1.12 33.02
C PHE A 110 -5.11 1.68 32.36
N VAL A 111 -4.45 0.87 31.54
CA VAL A 111 -3.27 1.26 30.77
C VAL A 111 -3.64 1.18 29.30
N ASP A 112 -3.65 2.34 28.66
CA ASP A 112 -3.96 2.48 27.25
C ASP A 112 -2.84 1.86 26.40
N GLY A 113 -3.24 1.20 25.32
CA GLY A 113 -2.37 0.88 24.21
C GLY A 113 -2.37 1.99 23.17
N ASN A 114 -1.64 1.79 22.09
CA ASN A 114 -1.46 2.76 21.03
C ASN A 114 -1.75 2.15 19.65
N LEU A 115 -2.65 2.78 18.90
CA LEU A 115 -2.89 2.52 17.49
C LEU A 115 -2.06 3.48 16.64
N VAL A 116 -1.15 2.94 15.84
CA VAL A 116 -0.40 3.71 14.84
C VAL A 116 -1.07 3.58 13.48
N VAL A 117 -1.58 4.69 12.95
CA VAL A 117 -2.07 4.78 11.57
C VAL A 117 -0.90 5.22 10.70
N THR A 118 -0.48 4.36 9.78
CA THR A 118 0.64 4.61 8.86
C THR A 118 0.13 5.06 7.49
N PRO A 119 0.93 5.80 6.71
CA PRO A 119 0.55 6.17 5.35
C PRO A 119 0.20 4.95 4.51
N ARG A 120 -0.84 5.08 3.68
CA ARG A 120 -1.22 4.08 2.70
C ARG A 120 -0.28 4.18 1.50
N PRO A 121 0.32 3.08 1.01
CA PRO A 121 1.08 3.12 -0.25
C PRO A 121 0.20 3.63 -1.39
N LEU A 122 0.70 4.57 -2.20
CA LEU A 122 0.05 5.05 -3.41
C LEU A 122 1.06 5.09 -4.55
N THR A 123 0.76 4.41 -5.65
CA THR A 123 1.58 4.52 -6.87
C THR A 123 0.92 5.51 -7.82
N VAL A 124 1.67 6.48 -8.32
CA VAL A 124 1.25 7.42 -9.36
C VAL A 124 2.14 7.21 -10.58
N ALA A 125 1.54 6.93 -11.72
CA ALA A 125 2.25 6.71 -12.97
C ALA A 125 1.85 7.76 -14.00
N ALA A 126 2.82 8.29 -14.74
CA ALA A 126 2.50 9.01 -15.97
C ALA A 126 1.99 7.99 -16.99
N ASP A 127 0.95 8.35 -17.73
CA ASP A 127 0.43 7.46 -18.77
C ASP A 127 1.39 7.44 -19.95
N ASN A 128 1.44 6.31 -20.63
CA ASN A 128 2.18 6.22 -21.88
C ASN A 128 1.38 6.88 -22.99
N VAL A 129 2.07 7.53 -23.92
CA VAL A 129 1.45 8.38 -24.92
C VAL A 129 2.23 8.30 -26.22
N VAL A 130 1.51 8.43 -27.33
CA VAL A 130 2.08 8.49 -28.67
C VAL A 130 1.89 9.87 -29.28
N ARG A 131 2.90 10.36 -30.01
CA ARG A 131 2.74 11.49 -30.93
C ARG A 131 3.43 11.24 -32.26
N LEU A 132 3.04 11.99 -33.29
CA LEU A 132 3.72 12.00 -34.58
C LEU A 132 4.86 13.03 -34.62
N THR A 133 5.87 12.76 -35.42
CA THR A 133 6.98 13.70 -35.67
C THR A 133 6.45 15.04 -36.19
N GLY A 134 6.92 16.14 -35.61
CA GLY A 134 6.48 17.50 -35.93
C GLY A 134 5.22 17.96 -35.18
N GLU A 135 4.49 17.06 -34.51
CA GLU A 135 3.40 17.43 -33.61
C GLU A 135 3.94 17.81 -32.22
N PRO A 136 3.34 18.77 -31.51
CA PRO A 136 3.73 19.12 -30.16
C PRO A 136 3.48 17.97 -29.18
N ASP A 137 4.21 17.98 -28.05
CA ASP A 137 3.92 17.10 -26.93
C ASP A 137 2.49 17.35 -26.41
N PRO A 138 1.73 16.30 -26.04
CA PRO A 138 0.42 16.47 -25.43
C PRO A 138 0.46 17.32 -24.17
N ASN A 139 -0.50 18.23 -24.06
CA ASN A 139 -0.64 19.11 -22.91
C ASN A 139 -2.12 19.17 -22.48
N PRO A 140 -2.48 18.70 -21.27
CA PRO A 140 -1.59 18.09 -20.27
C PRO A 140 -1.29 16.61 -20.56
N PHE A 141 -0.14 16.12 -20.12
CA PHE A 141 0.08 14.68 -19.95
C PHE A 141 -0.88 14.12 -18.90
N GLN A 142 -1.34 12.88 -19.13
CA GLN A 142 -2.26 12.18 -18.23
C GLN A 142 -1.49 11.29 -17.24
N PHE A 143 -2.16 10.94 -16.15
CA PHE A 143 -1.62 10.03 -15.14
C PHE A 143 -2.70 9.06 -14.65
N SER A 144 -2.22 7.92 -14.17
CA SER A 144 -3.03 6.90 -13.52
C SER A 144 -2.51 6.63 -12.12
N THR A 145 -3.41 6.19 -11.24
CA THR A 145 -3.06 5.71 -9.89
C THR A 145 -3.13 4.19 -9.83
N GLY A 146 -2.17 3.60 -9.14
CA GLY A 146 -2.06 2.16 -8.91
C GLY A 146 -2.19 1.84 -7.42
N GLN A 147 -1.61 0.71 -7.02
CA GLN A 147 -1.57 0.16 -5.65
C GLN A 147 -2.04 1.02 -4.49
N GLY A 148 -2.87 0.42 -3.65
CA GLY A 148 -3.48 1.05 -2.49
C GLY A 148 -4.64 1.95 -2.86
N GLY A 149 -4.63 2.56 -4.05
CA GLY A 149 -5.65 3.47 -4.54
C GLY A 149 -5.84 4.68 -3.63
N LEU A 150 -6.61 5.64 -4.11
CA LEU A 150 -7.17 6.65 -3.23
C LEU A 150 -8.37 6.05 -2.51
N VAL A 151 -8.46 6.27 -1.21
CA VAL A 151 -9.53 5.74 -0.36
C VAL A 151 -10.35 6.90 0.21
N ASN A 152 -11.49 6.60 0.83
CA ASN A 152 -12.29 7.58 1.57
C ASN A 152 -12.78 8.81 0.75
N GLY A 153 -12.83 8.70 -0.58
CA GLY A 153 -13.20 9.82 -1.46
C GLY A 153 -12.06 10.82 -1.70
N ASP A 154 -10.82 10.46 -1.35
CA ASP A 154 -9.64 11.24 -1.69
C ASP A 154 -9.42 11.25 -3.21
N ALA A 155 -8.90 12.35 -3.72
CA ALA A 155 -8.69 12.58 -5.14
C ALA A 155 -7.42 13.41 -5.38
N LEU A 156 -6.64 13.04 -6.39
CA LEU A 156 -5.57 13.91 -6.89
C LEU A 156 -6.16 15.01 -7.76
N ALA A 157 -5.68 16.24 -7.58
CA ALA A 157 -6.00 17.40 -8.43
C ALA A 157 -5.09 17.42 -9.67
N SER A 158 -3.79 17.18 -9.47
CA SER A 158 -2.81 17.20 -10.55
C SER A 158 -1.54 16.43 -10.18
N VAL A 159 -0.76 16.10 -11.19
CA VAL A 159 0.59 15.54 -11.09
C VAL A 159 1.46 16.32 -12.06
N SER A 160 2.65 16.76 -11.62
CA SER A 160 3.62 17.38 -12.52
C SER A 160 4.32 16.29 -13.32
N ILE A 161 4.15 16.31 -14.64
CA ILE A 161 4.79 15.34 -15.55
C ILE A 161 5.72 16.11 -16.48
N VAL A 162 6.99 15.74 -16.46
CA VAL A 162 8.02 16.41 -17.26
C VAL A 162 8.52 15.45 -18.34
N SER A 163 8.52 15.92 -19.59
CA SER A 163 9.25 15.31 -20.70
C SER A 163 10.65 15.95 -20.83
N PRO A 164 11.66 15.23 -21.37
CA PRO A 164 12.98 15.80 -21.62
C PRO A 164 12.91 16.97 -22.61
N ALA A 165 13.75 17.99 -22.48
CA ALA A 165 13.76 19.15 -23.39
C ALA A 165 13.96 18.78 -24.88
N ALA A 166 14.60 17.64 -25.16
CA ALA A 166 14.76 17.11 -26.51
C ALA A 166 13.45 16.56 -27.12
N SER A 167 12.36 16.49 -26.35
CA SER A 167 11.08 15.96 -26.83
C SER A 167 10.54 16.78 -28.01
N ALA A 168 10.67 18.11 -27.99
CA ALA A 168 10.17 18.98 -29.05
C ALA A 168 10.84 18.73 -30.43
N SER A 169 12.09 18.26 -30.44
CA SER A 169 12.84 17.96 -31.67
C SER A 169 12.93 16.46 -31.98
N ALA A 170 12.32 15.61 -31.15
CA ALA A 170 12.36 14.17 -31.35
C ALA A 170 11.62 13.74 -32.62
N THR A 171 12.25 12.82 -33.36
CA THR A 171 11.78 12.25 -34.63
C THR A 171 11.28 10.82 -34.44
N GLY A 172 10.72 10.23 -35.51
CA GLY A 172 10.21 8.85 -35.51
C GLY A 172 11.22 7.84 -34.97
N GLY A 173 10.77 7.01 -34.02
CA GLY A 173 11.56 5.97 -33.36
C GLY A 173 12.16 6.36 -32.01
N ASN A 174 11.97 7.60 -31.56
CA ASN A 174 12.37 8.01 -30.23
C ASN A 174 11.36 7.55 -29.17
N VAL A 175 11.88 7.09 -28.03
CA VAL A 175 11.13 6.84 -26.79
C VAL A 175 11.75 7.68 -25.69
N LEU A 176 10.92 8.46 -25.01
CA LEU A 176 11.33 9.42 -23.98
C LEU A 176 10.58 9.12 -22.69
N ASN A 177 11.26 9.20 -21.54
CA ASN A 177 10.61 9.05 -20.25
C ASN A 177 9.71 10.24 -19.95
N LEU A 178 8.55 9.98 -19.38
CA LEU A 178 7.69 10.97 -18.75
C LEU A 178 7.83 10.78 -17.25
N VAL A 179 8.43 11.76 -16.57
CA VAL A 179 8.75 11.64 -15.14
C VAL A 179 7.67 12.35 -14.33
N PRO A 180 6.78 11.61 -13.62
CA PRO A 180 5.80 12.23 -12.75
C PRO A 180 6.41 12.62 -11.40
N SER A 181 5.90 13.70 -10.83
CA SER A 181 6.28 14.23 -9.52
C SER A 181 5.18 15.14 -8.97
N LEU A 182 5.34 15.57 -7.72
CA LEU A 182 4.51 16.63 -7.12
C LEU A 182 3.00 16.42 -7.29
N ALA A 183 2.50 15.26 -6.88
CA ALA A 183 1.08 14.98 -6.86
C ALA A 183 0.40 15.90 -5.83
N THR A 184 -0.64 16.61 -6.26
CA THR A 184 -1.44 17.48 -5.41
C THR A 184 -2.82 16.87 -5.20
N PHE A 185 -3.39 17.04 -4.02
CA PHE A 185 -4.70 16.47 -3.67
C PHE A 185 -5.80 17.52 -3.80
N ALA A 186 -6.88 17.16 -4.50
CA ALA A 186 -8.12 17.93 -4.53
C ALA A 186 -8.94 17.71 -3.25
N SER A 187 -8.92 16.48 -2.74
CA SER A 187 -9.51 16.05 -1.48
C SER A 187 -8.60 15.03 -0.81
N GLY A 188 -8.60 15.01 0.52
CA GLY A 188 -7.66 14.20 1.30
C GLY A 188 -6.35 14.94 1.59
N LEU A 189 -5.45 14.25 2.30
CA LEU A 189 -4.15 14.79 2.71
C LEU A 189 -3.03 13.95 2.11
N ALA A 190 -2.05 14.60 1.47
CA ALA A 190 -0.88 13.91 0.92
C ALA A 190 -0.11 13.12 2.00
N SER A 191 -0.09 13.59 3.26
CA SER A 191 0.53 12.90 4.39
C SER A 191 -0.12 11.55 4.73
N ASN A 192 -1.34 11.29 4.25
CA ASN A 192 -1.99 10.00 4.43
C ASN A 192 -1.46 8.93 3.47
N TYR A 193 -0.63 9.32 2.49
CA TYR A 193 -0.14 8.44 1.45
C TYR A 193 1.40 8.44 1.39
N ALA A 194 1.98 7.25 1.27
CA ALA A 194 3.37 7.07 0.88
C ALA A 194 3.42 6.98 -0.65
N ILE A 195 3.65 8.12 -1.30
CA ILE A 195 3.56 8.23 -2.76
C ILE A 195 4.85 7.74 -3.42
N SER A 196 4.71 6.83 -4.37
CA SER A 196 5.77 6.39 -5.27
C SER A 196 5.41 6.73 -6.71
N TYR A 197 6.43 7.11 -7.48
CA TYR A 197 6.27 7.55 -8.87
C TYR A 197 6.82 6.50 -9.82
N VAL A 198 6.08 6.26 -10.91
CA VAL A 198 6.49 5.38 -12.00
C VAL A 198 6.48 6.19 -13.28
N ASP A 199 7.63 6.25 -13.95
CA ASP A 199 7.75 6.90 -15.25
C ASP A 199 6.81 6.27 -16.27
N GLY A 200 6.21 7.13 -17.11
CA GLY A 200 5.57 6.73 -18.36
C GLY A 200 6.52 6.93 -19.54
N TYR A 201 6.03 6.69 -20.74
CA TYR A 201 6.81 6.87 -21.97
C TYR A 201 6.05 7.66 -23.03
N LEU A 202 6.76 8.60 -23.66
CA LEU A 202 6.36 9.26 -24.89
C LEU A 202 7.04 8.55 -26.07
N LEU A 203 6.25 7.88 -26.90
CA LEU A 203 6.69 7.27 -28.15
C LEU A 203 6.44 8.23 -29.31
N VAL A 204 7.50 8.60 -30.03
CA VAL A 204 7.41 9.44 -31.21
C VAL A 204 7.42 8.56 -32.45
N LEU A 205 6.31 8.56 -33.18
CA LEU A 205 6.20 7.86 -34.45
C LEU A 205 6.52 8.80 -35.63
N PRO A 206 7.05 8.29 -36.74
CA PRO A 206 7.18 9.08 -37.95
C PRO A 206 5.80 9.54 -38.43
N LYS A 207 5.71 10.77 -38.94
CA LYS A 207 4.48 11.26 -39.55
C LYS A 207 4.26 10.53 -40.89
N PRO A 208 3.06 10.01 -41.16
CA PRO A 208 2.68 9.66 -42.52
C PRO A 208 2.79 10.87 -43.44
N ALA A 209 3.58 10.78 -44.51
CA ALA A 209 3.54 11.85 -45.50
C ALA A 209 2.10 11.95 -46.05
N ASP A 210 1.57 13.16 -46.12
CA ASP A 210 0.22 13.42 -46.59
C ASP A 210 0.04 12.74 -47.97
N LEU A 211 -0.69 11.62 -48.03
CA LEU A 211 -1.19 11.14 -49.31
C LEU A 211 -2.11 12.24 -49.86
N ALA A 212 -1.78 12.67 -51.07
CA ALA A 212 -2.46 13.70 -51.87
C ALA A 212 -1.92 15.14 -51.75
N LYS A 213 -0.63 15.36 -52.03
CA LYS A 213 -0.16 16.50 -52.86
C LYS A 213 1.07 16.13 -53.70
N ASP A 214 0.87 15.27 -54.67
CA ASP A 214 1.37 15.40 -56.06
C ASP A 214 1.34 14.02 -56.72
N ASN A 215 0.20 13.70 -57.33
CA ASN A 215 0.08 12.55 -58.20
C ASN A 215 0.07 13.04 -59.66
N GLN A 216 1.11 13.76 -60.08
CA GLN A 216 1.30 14.22 -61.46
C GLN A 216 2.68 13.83 -62.05
N GLY A 217 3.22 12.66 -61.71
CA GLY A 217 4.46 12.21 -62.34
C GLY A 217 4.71 10.72 -62.17
N SER A 218 4.62 9.96 -63.26
CA SER A 218 4.93 8.53 -63.33
C SER A 218 6.44 8.30 -63.16
N SER A 219 6.92 8.31 -61.91
CA SER A 219 8.15 7.63 -61.42
C SER A 219 8.50 8.19 -60.04
N ASN A 220 7.87 7.66 -59.00
CA ASN A 220 8.39 7.73 -57.64
C ASN A 220 7.76 6.62 -56.80
N GLU A 221 8.54 5.58 -56.50
CA GLU A 221 8.24 4.64 -55.42
C GLU A 221 8.39 5.38 -54.09
N ALA A 222 7.39 6.19 -53.76
CA ALA A 222 7.33 6.80 -52.46
C ALA A 222 6.64 5.81 -51.52
N PHE A 223 7.45 4.96 -50.88
CA PHE A 223 7.03 4.06 -49.82
C PHE A 223 6.63 4.91 -48.61
N TYR A 224 5.39 5.38 -48.60
CA TYR A 224 4.83 6.18 -47.51
C TYR A 224 4.06 5.29 -46.55
N LEU A 225 4.43 5.35 -45.30
CA LEU A 225 3.67 4.75 -44.23
C LEU A 225 2.50 5.61 -43.87
N GLN A 226 1.30 5.13 -44.12
CA GLN A 226 0.12 5.65 -43.49
C GLN A 226 -0.33 4.73 -42.38
N LEU A 227 -0.01 5.11 -41.14
CA LEU A 227 -0.89 4.76 -40.04
C LEU A 227 -2.11 5.66 -40.15
N ASP A 228 -3.30 5.08 -40.33
CA ASP A 228 -4.54 5.85 -40.29
C ASP A 228 -4.89 6.28 -38.84
N PRO A 229 -5.78 7.27 -38.65
CA PRO A 229 -6.15 7.73 -37.30
C PRO A 229 -6.73 6.65 -36.37
N ALA A 230 -7.39 5.63 -36.91
CA ALA A 230 -7.95 4.53 -36.12
C ALA A 230 -6.86 3.55 -35.63
N GLN A 231 -5.81 3.38 -36.42
CA GLN A 231 -4.64 2.58 -36.08
C GLN A 231 -3.79 3.25 -34.99
N ILE A 232 -3.62 4.57 -35.06
CA ILE A 232 -2.96 5.36 -33.99
C ILE A 232 -3.72 5.20 -32.68
N LYS A 233 -5.06 5.28 -32.73
CA LYS A 233 -5.91 5.06 -31.56
C LYS A 233 -5.76 3.64 -30.99
N THR A 234 -5.64 2.62 -31.83
CA THR A 234 -5.47 1.22 -31.38
C THR A 234 -4.14 1.02 -30.65
N VAL A 235 -3.07 1.67 -31.11
CA VAL A 235 -1.75 1.65 -30.44
C VAL A 235 -1.83 2.36 -29.07
N ASP A 236 -2.50 3.51 -29.03
CA ASP A 236 -2.73 4.27 -27.80
C ASP A 236 -3.55 3.47 -26.77
N ASP A 237 -4.63 2.81 -27.20
CA ASP A 237 -5.48 1.96 -26.35
C ASP A 237 -4.69 0.76 -25.78
N GLU A 238 -3.79 0.15 -26.56
CA GLU A 238 -2.94 -0.96 -26.10
C GLU A 238 -1.89 -0.51 -25.08
N LEU A 239 -1.27 0.65 -25.28
CA LEU A 239 -0.32 1.26 -24.33
C LEU A 239 -0.99 1.61 -22.99
N HIS A 240 -2.21 2.13 -23.02
CA HIS A 240 -3.03 2.36 -21.83
C HIS A 240 -3.40 1.04 -21.12
N ASN A 241 -3.76 0.00 -21.87
CA ASN A 241 -4.07 -1.32 -21.30
C ASN A 241 -2.85 -1.97 -20.63
N GLN A 242 -1.66 -1.84 -21.21
CA GLN A 242 -0.42 -2.32 -20.59
C GLN A 242 -0.13 -1.56 -19.29
N GLN A 243 -0.33 -0.24 -19.28
CA GLN A 243 -0.20 0.60 -18.07
C GLN A 243 -1.14 0.14 -16.95
N ALA A 244 -2.41 -0.14 -17.27
CA ALA A 244 -3.40 -0.64 -16.32
C ALA A 244 -3.00 -2.00 -15.73
N GLN A 245 -2.43 -2.91 -16.53
CA GLN A 245 -1.96 -4.22 -16.06
C GLN A 245 -0.76 -4.12 -15.11
N ILE A 246 0.14 -3.14 -15.32
CA ILE A 246 1.28 -2.87 -14.42
C ILE A 246 0.79 -2.35 -13.08
N LEU A 247 -0.16 -1.42 -13.10
CA LEU A 247 -0.75 -0.86 -11.89
C LEU A 247 -1.50 -1.92 -11.06
N ALA A 248 -2.10 -2.91 -11.73
CA ALA A 248 -2.85 -4.00 -11.11
C ALA A 248 -2.00 -5.18 -10.59
N SER A 249 -0.77 -5.36 -11.07
CA SER A 249 0.08 -6.53 -10.77
C SER A 249 1.05 -6.35 -9.60
N GLN A 250 1.07 -5.18 -8.96
CA GLN A 250 1.92 -4.92 -7.81
C GLN A 250 1.34 -5.52 -6.51
N PRO A 251 2.17 -6.10 -5.63
CA PRO A 251 1.69 -6.81 -4.44
C PRO A 251 1.13 -5.87 -3.37
N SER A 252 -0.11 -6.11 -2.94
CA SER A 252 -0.74 -5.47 -1.78
C SER A 252 0.03 -5.84 -0.52
N ALA A 253 0.89 -4.95 -0.04
CA ALA A 253 1.61 -5.14 1.21
C ALA A 253 0.64 -4.93 2.38
N ALA A 254 -0.13 -5.97 2.72
CA ALA A 254 -0.74 -6.05 4.04
C ALA A 254 0.36 -6.46 5.04
N PRO A 255 0.50 -5.80 6.21
CA PRO A 255 1.41 -6.29 7.23
C PRO A 255 0.80 -7.54 7.86
N SER A 256 1.25 -8.72 7.41
CA SER A 256 1.06 -9.94 8.18
C SER A 256 2.07 -9.94 9.31
N ALA A 257 1.60 -9.94 10.55
CA ALA A 257 2.45 -10.11 11.72
C ALA A 257 3.23 -11.44 11.59
N ARG A 258 4.57 -11.34 11.62
CA ARG A 258 5.58 -12.40 11.45
C ARG A 258 5.84 -12.85 10.01
N ASP A 259 6.82 -12.23 9.37
CA ASP A 259 7.85 -13.02 8.67
C ASP A 259 9.18 -12.26 8.59
N THR A 260 10.12 -12.60 9.48
CA THR A 260 11.53 -12.24 9.37
C THR A 260 12.21 -13.26 8.46
N ALA A 261 12.06 -13.12 7.16
CA ALA A 261 12.88 -13.83 6.16
C ALA A 261 12.86 -13.08 4.83
N ASP A 262 13.66 -12.03 4.77
CA ASP A 262 13.99 -11.28 3.56
C ASP A 262 14.65 -12.22 2.53
N ARG A 263 13.90 -12.60 1.50
CA ARG A 263 14.42 -13.19 0.26
C ARG A 263 13.98 -12.29 -0.90
N PRO A 264 14.90 -11.59 -1.58
CA PRO A 264 14.52 -10.78 -2.72
C PRO A 264 14.22 -11.69 -3.90
N VAL A 265 12.94 -11.75 -4.29
CA VAL A 265 12.54 -12.30 -5.60
C VAL A 265 12.93 -11.26 -6.65
N ALA A 266 14.12 -11.41 -7.23
CA ALA A 266 14.58 -10.59 -8.34
C ALA A 266 13.78 -10.91 -9.63
N ARG A 267 13.10 -9.92 -10.22
CA ARG A 267 12.77 -9.91 -11.66
C ARG A 267 13.14 -8.57 -12.28
N ALA A 268 13.59 -8.62 -13.52
CA ALA A 268 14.31 -7.57 -14.21
C ALA A 268 13.37 -6.55 -14.89
N GLN A 269 13.69 -5.26 -14.77
CA GLN A 269 13.26 -4.23 -15.72
C GLN A 269 13.88 -4.53 -17.09
N ARG A 270 13.14 -4.32 -18.19
CA ARG A 270 13.78 -4.25 -19.53
C ARG A 270 14.62 -2.99 -19.60
N SER A 271 15.81 -3.09 -20.15
CA SER A 271 16.74 -1.95 -20.22
C SER A 271 16.19 -0.84 -21.14
N PRO A 272 16.59 0.43 -20.95
CA PRO A 272 16.33 1.49 -21.93
C PRO A 272 16.78 1.13 -23.35
N GLU A 273 17.75 0.23 -23.48
CA GLU A 273 18.23 -0.31 -24.75
C GLU A 273 17.25 -1.30 -25.37
N ASP A 274 16.57 -2.12 -24.58
CA ASP A 274 15.51 -3.03 -25.06
C ASP A 274 14.30 -2.24 -25.57
N MET A 275 13.91 -1.17 -24.86
CA MET A 275 12.84 -0.27 -25.33
C MET A 275 13.24 0.50 -26.59
N ARG A 276 14.50 0.96 -26.68
CA ARG A 276 15.05 1.53 -27.92
C ARG A 276 15.03 0.53 -29.06
N ARG A 277 15.36 -0.75 -28.82
CA ARG A 277 15.26 -1.81 -29.85
C ARG A 277 13.82 -2.02 -30.30
N VAL A 278 12.85 -2.04 -29.38
CA VAL A 278 11.42 -2.12 -29.72
C VAL A 278 10.99 -0.90 -30.53
N ALA A 279 11.39 0.31 -30.14
CA ALA A 279 11.08 1.54 -30.89
C ALA A 279 11.71 1.56 -32.28
N GLN A 280 12.96 1.12 -32.41
CA GLN A 280 13.65 0.97 -33.70
C GLN A 280 12.97 -0.09 -34.56
N GLN A 281 12.52 -1.20 -33.97
CA GLN A 281 11.81 -2.26 -34.66
C GLN A 281 10.41 -1.80 -35.07
N LEU A 282 9.72 -1.02 -34.24
CA LEU A 282 8.47 -0.34 -34.61
C LEU A 282 8.70 0.67 -35.74
N THR A 283 9.84 1.35 -35.77
CA THR A 283 10.19 2.28 -36.86
C THR A 283 10.49 1.55 -38.18
N GLN A 284 11.13 0.38 -38.11
CA GLN A 284 11.36 -0.49 -39.27
C GLN A 284 10.11 -1.25 -39.72
N THR A 285 9.18 -1.55 -38.81
CA THR A 285 7.98 -2.36 -39.09
C THR A 285 6.80 -1.50 -39.48
N ALA A 286 6.71 -0.31 -38.89
CA ALA A 286 6.02 0.82 -39.46
C ALA A 286 6.80 1.34 -40.66
N GLN A 287 7.45 0.51 -41.49
CA GLN A 287 7.75 0.72 -42.92
C GLN A 287 7.00 -0.28 -43.81
N LEU A 288 6.22 -1.23 -43.26
CA LEU A 288 5.70 -2.37 -44.03
C LEU A 288 4.18 -2.57 -43.90
N ASP A 289 3.58 -2.57 -42.69
CA ASP A 289 2.12 -2.69 -42.45
C ASP A 289 1.76 -2.50 -40.95
N SER A 290 0.61 -1.90 -40.69
CA SER A 290 -0.08 -1.75 -39.39
C SER A 290 -0.24 -3.04 -38.56
N ALA A 291 -0.52 -4.17 -39.21
CA ALA A 291 -0.66 -5.46 -38.53
C ALA A 291 0.66 -5.93 -37.90
N ALA A 292 1.79 -5.57 -38.51
CA ALA A 292 3.12 -5.91 -38.03
C ALA A 292 3.57 -4.97 -36.89
N VAL A 293 3.15 -3.71 -36.89
CA VAL A 293 3.34 -2.77 -35.76
C VAL A 293 2.58 -3.25 -34.52
N ILE A 294 1.30 -3.62 -34.68
CA ILE A 294 0.46 -4.16 -33.60
C ILE A 294 1.01 -5.50 -33.11
N ALA A 295 1.45 -6.39 -33.99
CA ALA A 295 2.10 -7.65 -33.60
C ALA A 295 3.41 -7.41 -32.85
N THR A 296 4.20 -6.41 -33.23
CA THR A 296 5.44 -6.03 -32.54
C THR A 296 5.17 -5.52 -31.13
N LEU A 297 4.21 -4.60 -30.96
CA LEU A 297 3.76 -4.10 -29.64
C LEU A 297 3.19 -5.22 -28.75
N ARG A 298 2.44 -6.17 -29.32
CA ARG A 298 1.93 -7.34 -28.60
C ARG A 298 3.04 -8.35 -28.23
N SER A 299 4.07 -8.47 -29.06
CA SER A 299 5.20 -9.39 -28.84
C SER A 299 6.29 -8.80 -27.92
N ALA A 300 6.30 -7.49 -27.73
CA ALA A 300 7.26 -6.75 -26.92
C ALA A 300 6.52 -5.87 -25.90
N PRO A 301 6.05 -6.43 -24.77
CA PRO A 301 5.44 -5.63 -23.72
C PRO A 301 6.45 -4.55 -23.28
N LEU A 302 6.09 -3.28 -23.45
CA LEU A 302 6.99 -2.15 -23.23
C LEU A 302 7.34 -1.93 -21.75
N LEU A 303 6.67 -2.64 -20.85
CA LEU A 303 6.84 -2.49 -19.42
C LEU A 303 6.61 -3.84 -18.72
N LEU A 304 7.69 -4.55 -18.42
CA LEU A 304 7.69 -5.50 -17.30
C LEU A 304 8.22 -4.74 -16.07
N TRP A 305 7.30 -4.47 -15.15
CA TRP A 305 7.56 -3.94 -13.81
C TRP A 305 8.56 -4.80 -13.03
N GLN A 306 9.50 -4.19 -12.28
CA GLN A 306 9.90 -4.58 -10.91
C GLN A 306 10.89 -3.56 -10.23
N PRO A 307 10.94 -3.50 -8.89
CA PRO A 307 11.60 -2.43 -8.12
C PRO A 307 13.00 -2.80 -7.56
N SER A 308 13.99 -1.92 -7.81
CA SER A 308 15.33 -1.77 -7.18
C SER A 308 16.41 -2.87 -7.34
N LEU A 309 17.67 -2.44 -7.57
CA LEU A 309 18.90 -3.25 -7.59
C LEU A 309 19.80 -2.93 -6.37
N PRO A 310 20.49 -3.91 -5.74
CA PRO A 310 21.47 -3.65 -4.67
C PRO A 310 22.84 -3.17 -5.22
N PRO A 311 23.63 -2.41 -4.42
CA PRO A 311 24.89 -1.77 -4.84
C PRO A 311 26.08 -2.71 -5.17
N GLN A 312 25.89 -4.02 -5.20
CA GLN A 312 26.97 -5.00 -5.43
C GLN A 312 27.33 -5.21 -6.91
N LEU A 313 26.58 -4.64 -7.86
CA LEU A 313 26.86 -4.73 -9.30
C LEU A 313 27.75 -3.59 -9.85
N LEU A 314 28.09 -2.59 -9.03
CA LEU A 314 29.06 -1.54 -9.41
C LEU A 314 30.52 -2.01 -9.35
N GLN A 315 30.81 -3.21 -8.82
CA GLN A 315 32.18 -3.76 -8.78
C GLN A 315 32.57 -4.60 -10.02
N LEU A 316 31.64 -4.83 -10.96
CA LEU A 316 31.92 -5.58 -12.20
C LEU A 316 32.09 -4.69 -13.45
N LEU A 317 31.96 -3.37 -13.31
CA LEU A 317 32.24 -2.38 -14.36
C LEU A 317 33.56 -1.60 -14.13
N GLY A 318 34.40 -2.07 -13.20
CA GLY A 318 35.66 -1.42 -12.82
C GLY A 318 36.93 -2.21 -13.15
N ARG A 319 36.93 -3.10 -14.15
CA ARG A 319 38.19 -3.65 -14.72
C ARG A 319 38.11 -3.80 -16.23
N ASN A 320 38.97 -3.04 -16.88
CA ASN A 320 39.38 -2.89 -18.28
C ASN A 320 39.43 -1.37 -18.47
N GLU A 321 40.39 -0.65 -17.89
CA GLU A 321 41.85 -0.79 -18.07
C GLU A 321 42.65 -0.85 -16.76
#